data_AF-A0A810N5D7-F1
#
_entry.id   AF-A0A810N5D7-F1
#
_cell.length_a   1.000
_cell.length_b   1.000
_cell.length_c   1.000
_cell.angle_alpha   90.00
_cell.angle_beta   90.00
_cell.angle_gamma   90.00
#
_symmetry.space_group_name_H-M   'P 1'
#
loop_
_entity.id
_entity.type
_entity.pdbx_description
1 polymer ?
#
loop_
_entity_poly.entity_id
_entity_poly.type
_entity_poly.pdbx_seq_one_letter_code
_entity_poly.pdbx_strand_id
1 'polypeptide(L)'
;MGAYRLAIDLGSSNTVAVLTDPGGAARPLLFDGSELLPSAVFAGHGGTDLLTGRDAERFGRVDPAAFEPHPKRRVDDGVLLLGPHQVDVRDALAAVLRRVRAEANLPAGPVDTVLTCPDGWGAPRRRVLTEAAARAGFGPVRLLGEAVAAAAYFAARLAPHPTGTALAIVDIGGGTTDVAVVRRAADLEVVARAGADLGGADIDAALVAYLAGGPVPADAGDRVSLWQEVRSAKESLSRTGHTPLRLPGRPAPTHLTREELEKVAAPVLSGVGALAERVVAAAGVAPDRLAGVFLVGGGSRIPMAAHVLHTRLGVAPTTVERPETAVVEGALIAVPRLPATRTGGRGAAARGSGPATPGGDHPSAVAAAPRGAPARPGRRRGWFRPVLLAAVLLCFGLPFATVSCGLPGGYGRADAGGITTYRGSTLITGTAPEVSAGHLAAPADRRPDRLPPQLPLLAAALAVVAALVCAVRLRVRPAAAPGSTSPRRPRPGLPGGLCLAAAVLLVAGELLVLRQLAGRVRDLGTVPTDRAAGDYVDVGVGFWIALALLVVVLATDLRTLLRGRPPRRRPTS
;
A
#
# COMPACT_ATOMS: atom_id res chain seq x y z
N MET A 1 -37.55 -11.69 10.29
CA MET A 1 -36.45 -11.29 11.19
C MET A 1 -35.20 -11.10 10.35
N GLY A 2 -34.47 -10.01 10.52
CA GLY A 2 -33.27 -9.70 9.73
C GLY A 2 -32.09 -10.62 10.07
N ALA A 3 -31.07 -10.67 9.22
CA ALA A 3 -29.79 -11.31 9.54
C ALA A 3 -28.88 -10.31 10.27
N TYR A 4 -28.01 -10.76 11.17
CA TYR A 4 -26.97 -9.89 11.75
C TYR A 4 -26.22 -9.15 10.64
N ARG A 5 -25.99 -7.86 10.88
CA ARG A 5 -25.17 -7.03 10.00
C ARG A 5 -24.02 -6.44 10.79
N LEU A 6 -22.85 -6.40 10.19
CA LEU A 6 -21.65 -5.85 10.79
C LEU A 6 -21.04 -4.80 9.85
N ALA A 7 -20.74 -3.62 10.38
CA ALA A 7 -19.85 -2.67 9.73
C ALA A 7 -18.53 -2.67 10.48
N ILE A 8 -17.41 -2.76 9.75
CA ILE A 8 -16.06 -2.76 10.31
C ILE A 8 -15.28 -1.65 9.62
N ASP A 9 -14.79 -0.71 10.42
CA ASP A 9 -13.72 0.18 10.02
C ASP A 9 -12.37 -0.42 10.45
N LEU A 10 -11.68 -1.03 9.49
CA LEU A 10 -10.34 -1.60 9.74
C LEU A 10 -9.32 -0.49 9.49
N GLY A 11 -9.05 0.33 10.49
CA GLY A 11 -8.07 1.41 10.39
C GLY A 11 -6.62 0.91 10.42
N SER A 12 -5.68 1.83 10.16
CA SER A 12 -4.25 1.52 10.22
C SER A 12 -3.74 1.29 11.64
N SER A 13 -4.29 2.03 12.62
CA SER A 13 -3.90 1.95 14.03
C SER A 13 -4.99 1.35 14.91
N ASN A 14 -6.26 1.66 14.65
CA ASN A 14 -7.38 1.15 15.41
C ASN A 14 -8.46 0.61 14.46
N THR A 15 -9.12 -0.46 14.90
CA THR A 15 -10.28 -1.06 14.27
C THR A 15 -11.51 -0.73 15.11
N VAL A 16 -12.59 -0.31 14.46
CA VAL A 16 -13.89 -0.03 15.08
C VAL A 16 -14.95 -0.88 14.39
N ALA A 17 -15.92 -1.39 15.13
CA ALA A 17 -16.99 -2.19 14.55
C ALA A 17 -18.34 -1.89 15.21
N VAL A 18 -19.40 -1.93 14.41
CA VAL A 18 -20.79 -1.76 14.85
C VAL A 18 -21.61 -2.94 14.38
N LEU A 19 -22.24 -3.62 15.34
CA LEU A 19 -23.14 -4.75 15.11
C LEU A 19 -24.58 -4.25 15.09
N THR A 20 -25.32 -4.61 14.03
CA THR A 20 -26.76 -4.46 13.95
C THR A 20 -27.42 -5.81 14.12
N ASP A 21 -28.26 -5.95 15.15
CA ASP A 21 -28.98 -7.19 15.44
C ASP A 21 -30.14 -7.45 14.44
N PRO A 22 -30.74 -8.66 14.43
CA PRO A 22 -31.92 -8.98 13.64
C PRO A 22 -33.12 -8.04 13.80
N GLY A 23 -33.24 -7.38 14.96
CA GLY A 23 -34.27 -6.40 15.27
C GLY A 23 -34.00 -5.00 14.70
N GLY A 24 -32.76 -4.75 14.26
CA GLY A 24 -32.33 -3.47 13.69
C GLY A 24 -31.63 -2.54 14.68
N ALA A 25 -31.44 -2.95 15.94
CA ALA A 25 -30.69 -2.15 16.90
C ALA A 25 -29.19 -2.23 16.57
N ALA A 26 -28.56 -1.07 16.39
CA ALA A 26 -27.14 -0.94 16.16
C ALA A 26 -26.41 -0.62 17.48
N ARG A 27 -25.33 -1.34 17.76
CA ARG A 27 -24.46 -1.10 18.92
C ARG A 27 -22.98 -1.19 18.53
N PRO A 28 -22.11 -0.31 19.05
CA PRO A 28 -20.67 -0.50 18.91
C PRO A 28 -20.23 -1.78 19.62
N LEU A 29 -19.17 -2.41 19.10
CA LEU A 29 -18.48 -3.50 19.79
C LEU A 29 -17.46 -2.92 20.77
N LEU A 30 -17.30 -3.57 21.92
CA LEU A 30 -16.35 -3.19 22.94
C LEU A 30 -15.26 -4.24 23.05
N PHE A 31 -14.02 -3.85 22.85
CA PHE A 31 -12.83 -4.68 22.97
C PHE A 31 -12.13 -4.32 24.28
N ASP A 32 -12.17 -5.23 25.25
CA ASP A 32 -11.55 -5.00 26.56
C ASP A 32 -12.06 -3.70 27.22
N GLY A 33 -13.36 -3.42 27.06
CA GLY A 33 -14.05 -2.24 27.58
C GLY A 33 -13.90 -0.96 26.73
N SER A 34 -13.31 -1.04 25.54
CA SER A 34 -13.06 0.10 24.63
C SER A 34 -13.71 -0.09 23.26
N GLU A 35 -14.30 0.94 22.66
CA GLU A 35 -14.79 0.88 21.27
C GLU A 35 -13.66 0.72 20.24
N LEU A 36 -12.42 1.04 20.63
CA LEU A 36 -11.24 0.95 19.80
C LEU A 36 -10.48 -0.35 20.09
N LEU A 37 -10.31 -1.19 19.07
CA LEU A 37 -9.38 -2.31 19.06
C LEU A 37 -8.08 -1.86 18.40
N PRO A 38 -6.92 -1.87 19.07
CA PRO A 38 -5.65 -1.67 18.37
C PRO A 38 -5.51 -2.70 17.24
N SER A 39 -5.21 -2.25 16.03
CA SER A 39 -5.10 -3.12 14.84
C SER A 39 -3.81 -3.95 14.83
N ALA A 40 -3.04 -3.90 15.92
CA ALA A 40 -1.74 -4.51 16.07
C ALA A 40 -1.80 -6.05 16.20
N VAL A 41 -0.72 -6.71 15.78
CA VAL A 41 -0.55 -8.16 15.88
C VAL A 41 0.80 -8.51 16.50
N PHE A 42 0.85 -9.61 17.25
CA PHE A 42 2.06 -10.14 17.86
C PHE A 42 2.14 -11.66 17.65
N ALA A 43 3.29 -12.17 17.21
CA ALA A 43 3.51 -13.60 17.05
C ALA A 43 3.94 -14.23 18.39
N GLY A 44 3.09 -15.10 18.94
CA GLY A 44 3.40 -15.87 20.16
C GLY A 44 4.45 -16.97 19.92
N HIS A 45 4.82 -17.67 21.00
CA HIS A 45 5.77 -18.79 21.00
C HIS A 45 5.23 -19.97 20.17
N GLY A 46 5.45 -19.96 18.86
CA GLY A 46 4.92 -20.95 17.91
C GLY A 46 4.51 -20.35 16.56
N GLY A 47 4.32 -19.03 16.48
CA GLY A 47 4.10 -18.30 15.22
C GLY A 47 2.74 -18.47 14.54
N THR A 48 1.93 -19.46 14.93
CA THR A 48 0.60 -19.72 14.35
C THR A 48 -0.53 -18.94 15.03
N ASP A 49 -0.44 -18.72 16.34
CA ASP A 49 -1.44 -17.96 17.09
C ASP A 49 -0.95 -16.52 17.28
N LEU A 50 -1.59 -15.62 16.51
CA LEU A 50 -1.34 -14.18 16.63
C LEU A 50 -2.19 -13.59 17.75
N LEU A 51 -1.54 -12.94 18.71
CA LEU A 51 -2.21 -12.04 19.63
C LEU A 51 -2.60 -10.77 18.88
N THR A 52 -3.66 -10.10 19.33
CA THR A 52 -4.17 -8.87 18.70
C THR A 52 -4.57 -7.84 19.74
N GLY A 53 -4.75 -6.58 19.33
CA GLY A 53 -5.23 -5.55 20.25
C GLY A 53 -4.23 -5.20 21.34
N ARG A 54 -4.73 -4.93 22.53
CA ARG A 54 -3.91 -4.53 23.69
C ARG A 54 -2.95 -5.62 24.15
N ASP A 55 -3.29 -6.89 23.94
CA ASP A 55 -2.38 -7.99 24.25
C ASP A 55 -1.17 -7.95 23.31
N ALA A 56 -1.38 -7.75 22.00
CA ALA A 56 -0.28 -7.58 21.07
C ALA A 56 0.64 -6.40 21.45
N GLU A 57 0.05 -5.25 21.82
CA GLU A 57 0.83 -4.09 22.27
C GLU A 57 1.61 -4.38 23.57
N ARG A 58 1.01 -5.08 24.53
CA ARG A 58 1.67 -5.44 25.80
C ARG A 58 2.87 -6.35 25.56
N PHE A 59 2.70 -7.41 24.76
CA PHE A 59 3.79 -8.35 24.47
C PHE A 59 4.86 -7.71 23.56
N GLY A 60 4.45 -6.83 22.63
CA GLY A 60 5.38 -6.08 21.77
C GLY A 60 6.32 -5.12 22.52
N ARG A 61 6.01 -4.75 23.77
CA ARG A 61 6.96 -4.01 24.63
C ARG A 61 8.13 -4.88 25.09
N VAL A 62 7.90 -6.18 25.24
CA VAL A 62 8.91 -7.15 25.71
C VAL A 62 9.70 -7.72 24.53
N ASP A 63 9.01 -8.06 23.43
CA ASP A 63 9.64 -8.54 22.20
C ASP A 63 9.18 -7.70 20.98
N PRO A 64 9.83 -6.56 20.71
CA PRO A 64 9.46 -5.71 19.59
C PRO A 64 9.68 -6.36 18.23
N ALA A 65 10.53 -7.40 18.12
CA ALA A 65 10.81 -8.04 16.84
C ALA A 65 9.62 -8.88 16.37
N ALA A 66 8.84 -9.46 17.29
CA ALA A 66 7.65 -10.26 17.02
C ALA A 66 6.35 -9.45 16.86
N PHE A 67 6.43 -8.11 16.81
CA PHE A 67 5.30 -7.20 16.85
C PHE A 67 5.15 -6.37 15.58
N GLU A 68 3.92 -6.28 15.04
CA GLU A 68 3.57 -5.32 13.99
C GLU A 68 2.38 -4.45 14.45
N PRO A 69 2.59 -3.15 14.70
CA PRO A 69 1.54 -2.25 15.18
C PRO A 69 0.53 -1.85 14.10
N HIS A 70 0.88 -1.90 12.82
CA HIS A 70 0.09 -1.33 11.72
C HIS A 70 0.01 -2.26 10.50
N PRO A 71 -0.51 -3.50 10.63
CA PRO A 71 -0.47 -4.50 9.55
C PRO A 71 -1.17 -4.05 8.26
N LYS A 72 -2.17 -3.14 8.33
CA LYS A 72 -2.83 -2.57 7.16
C LYS A 72 -1.89 -1.74 6.28
N ARG A 73 -0.87 -1.09 6.86
CA ARG A 73 0.15 -0.35 6.10
C ARG A 73 1.07 -1.28 5.31
N ARG A 74 1.15 -2.55 5.73
CA ARG A 74 1.99 -3.59 5.13
C ARG A 74 1.22 -4.44 4.12
N VAL A 75 0.07 -3.96 3.63
CA VAL A 75 -0.84 -4.70 2.73
C VAL A 75 -0.14 -5.23 1.46
N ASP A 76 0.91 -4.55 1.00
CA ASP A 76 1.62 -4.88 -0.24
C ASP A 76 2.81 -5.83 -0.02
N ASP A 77 3.24 -6.03 1.23
CA ASP A 77 4.47 -6.77 1.57
C ASP A 77 4.33 -8.28 1.33
N GLY A 78 3.09 -8.78 1.30
CA GLY A 78 2.76 -10.20 1.16
C GLY A 78 3.05 -11.01 2.42
N VAL A 79 4.24 -10.86 3.01
CA VAL A 79 4.69 -11.55 4.23
C VAL A 79 5.29 -10.53 5.21
N LEU A 80 4.90 -10.64 6.48
CA LEU A 80 5.50 -9.97 7.61
C LEU A 80 6.53 -10.88 8.28
N LEU A 81 7.66 -10.32 8.67
CA LEU A 81 8.62 -10.98 9.54
C LEU A 81 8.34 -10.54 10.98
N LEU A 82 7.78 -11.43 11.78
CA LEU A 82 7.51 -11.23 13.20
C LEU A 82 8.45 -12.16 13.99
N GLY A 83 9.60 -11.61 14.38
CA GLY A 83 10.71 -12.36 14.98
C GLY A 83 11.21 -13.43 14.00
N PRO A 84 11.29 -14.71 14.41
CA PRO A 84 11.66 -15.80 13.51
C PRO A 84 10.50 -16.26 12.59
N HIS A 85 9.30 -15.68 12.74
CA HIS A 85 8.09 -16.17 12.07
C HIS A 85 7.77 -15.37 10.81
N GLN A 86 7.47 -16.10 9.72
CA GLN A 86 6.93 -15.53 8.48
C GLN A 86 5.40 -15.63 8.53
N VAL A 87 4.73 -14.48 8.51
CA VAL A 87 3.28 -14.39 8.63
C VAL A 87 2.71 -13.75 7.37
N ASP A 88 1.81 -14.43 6.65
CA ASP A 88 1.11 -13.82 5.51
C ASP A 88 0.33 -12.60 6.01
N VAL A 89 0.45 -11.47 5.32
CA VAL A 89 -0.25 -10.22 5.69
C VAL A 89 -1.76 -10.44 5.79
N ARG A 90 -2.32 -11.34 4.97
CA ARG A 90 -3.75 -11.72 5.03
C ARG A 90 -4.10 -12.41 6.34
N ASP A 91 -3.18 -13.19 6.92
CA ASP A 91 -3.38 -13.85 8.21
C ASP A 91 -3.27 -12.88 9.38
N ALA A 92 -2.36 -11.91 9.29
CA ALA A 92 -2.27 -10.80 10.25
C ALA A 92 -3.58 -9.99 10.28
N LEU A 93 -4.07 -9.56 9.12
CA LEU A 93 -5.35 -8.86 9.02
C LEU A 93 -6.53 -9.74 9.42
N ALA A 94 -6.51 -11.03 9.06
CA ALA A 94 -7.54 -11.97 9.48
C ALA A 94 -7.55 -12.18 11.00
N ALA A 95 -6.41 -12.12 11.69
CA ALA A 95 -6.37 -12.22 13.15
C ALA A 95 -7.15 -11.07 13.81
N VAL A 96 -6.94 -9.83 13.35
CA VAL A 96 -7.69 -8.65 13.83
C VAL A 96 -9.18 -8.81 13.54
N LEU A 97 -9.55 -9.26 12.34
CA LEU A 97 -10.94 -9.50 11.97
C LEU A 97 -11.57 -10.66 12.77
N ARG A 98 -10.82 -11.71 13.11
CA ARG A 98 -11.30 -12.78 14.00
C ARG A 98 -11.61 -12.26 15.40
N ARG A 99 -10.80 -11.33 15.93
CA ARG A 99 -11.10 -10.65 17.20
C ARG A 99 -12.42 -9.88 17.12
N VAL A 100 -12.67 -9.16 16.02
CA VAL A 100 -13.96 -8.49 15.77
C VAL A 100 -15.13 -9.49 15.74
N ARG A 101 -14.96 -10.61 15.04
CA ARG A 101 -16.01 -11.65 14.95
C ARG A 101 -16.33 -12.26 16.30
N ALA A 102 -15.29 -12.56 17.09
CA ALA A 102 -15.42 -13.13 18.42
C ALA A 102 -16.21 -12.20 19.35
N GLU A 103 -15.85 -10.90 19.36
CA GLU A 103 -16.53 -9.90 20.18
C GLU A 103 -17.99 -9.66 19.74
N ALA A 104 -18.26 -9.80 18.44
CA ALA A 104 -19.62 -9.72 17.91
C ALA A 104 -20.49 -10.93 18.32
N ASN A 105 -19.91 -11.99 18.88
CA ASN A 105 -20.56 -13.26 19.21
C ASN A 105 -21.41 -13.82 18.05
N LEU A 106 -20.84 -13.77 16.84
CA LEU A 106 -21.56 -14.13 15.62
C LEU A 106 -21.67 -15.65 15.46
N PRO A 107 -22.81 -16.17 14.98
CA PRO A 107 -22.95 -17.58 14.67
C PRO A 107 -21.96 -18.02 13.58
N ALA A 108 -21.73 -19.32 13.46
CA ALA A 108 -20.91 -19.87 12.38
C ALA A 108 -21.53 -19.55 10.99
N GLY A 109 -20.68 -19.23 10.02
CA GLY A 109 -21.10 -18.96 8.63
C GLY A 109 -21.07 -17.48 8.21
N PRO A 110 -21.50 -17.16 6.98
CA PRO A 110 -21.43 -15.81 6.44
C PRO A 110 -22.33 -14.81 7.18
N VAL A 111 -21.87 -13.56 7.27
CA VAL A 111 -22.59 -12.46 7.92
C VAL A 111 -22.63 -11.27 6.97
N ASP A 112 -23.73 -10.51 6.96
CA ASP A 112 -23.86 -9.30 6.15
C ASP A 112 -22.82 -8.26 6.62
N THR A 113 -21.65 -8.24 5.97
CA THR A 113 -20.49 -7.48 6.45
C THR A 113 -20.08 -6.41 5.45
N VAL A 114 -19.98 -5.18 5.94
CA VAL A 114 -19.38 -4.05 5.23
C VAL A 114 -18.02 -3.77 5.85
N LEU A 115 -16.97 -3.80 5.04
CA LEU A 115 -15.59 -3.53 5.47
C LEU A 115 -15.09 -2.29 4.74
N THR A 116 -14.61 -1.30 5.49
CA THR A 116 -14.08 -0.06 4.91
C THR A 116 -12.66 -0.28 4.38
N CYS A 117 -12.25 0.53 3.42
CA CYS A 117 -10.89 0.58 2.93
C CYS A 117 -10.56 1.96 2.36
N PRO A 118 -9.27 2.34 2.25
CA PRO A 118 -8.91 3.63 1.70
C PRO A 118 -9.40 3.72 0.25
N ASP A 119 -10.03 4.84 -0.11
CA ASP A 119 -10.63 5.00 -1.44
C ASP A 119 -9.62 4.72 -2.55
N GLY A 120 -8.38 5.19 -2.33
CA GLY A 120 -7.19 5.01 -3.18
C GLY A 120 -6.90 3.58 -3.65
N TRP A 121 -7.32 2.57 -2.88
CA TRP A 121 -6.87 1.21 -3.08
C TRP A 121 -7.46 0.54 -4.32
N GLY A 122 -6.58 0.10 -5.21
CA GLY A 122 -6.92 -0.69 -6.39
C GLY A 122 -7.27 -2.15 -6.05
N ALA A 123 -7.62 -2.91 -7.09
CA ALA A 123 -8.06 -4.31 -6.98
C ALA A 123 -7.11 -5.24 -6.19
N PRO A 124 -5.76 -5.13 -6.29
CA PRO A 124 -4.86 -6.02 -5.53
C PRO A 124 -5.00 -5.87 -4.01
N ARG A 125 -4.92 -4.64 -3.48
CA ARG A 125 -5.06 -4.38 -2.04
C ARG A 125 -6.46 -4.72 -1.53
N ARG A 126 -7.50 -4.37 -2.30
CA ARG A 126 -8.88 -4.75 -1.98
C ARG A 126 -9.07 -6.27 -1.88
N ARG A 127 -8.42 -7.02 -2.77
CA ARG A 127 -8.44 -8.49 -2.74
C ARG A 127 -7.77 -9.04 -1.49
N VAL A 128 -6.67 -8.44 -1.02
CA VAL A 128 -6.03 -8.83 0.25
C VAL A 128 -7.02 -8.71 1.41
N LEU A 129 -7.79 -7.62 1.49
CA LEU A 129 -8.82 -7.44 2.53
C LEU A 129 -9.96 -8.47 2.41
N THR A 130 -10.46 -8.72 1.20
CA THR A 130 -11.52 -9.71 1.00
C THR A 130 -11.04 -11.13 1.37
N GLU A 131 -9.80 -11.47 1.04
CA GLU A 131 -9.20 -12.76 1.40
C GLU A 131 -8.96 -12.85 2.91
N ALA A 132 -8.49 -11.80 3.58
CA ALA A 132 -8.37 -11.74 5.04
C ALA A 132 -9.73 -11.92 5.73
N ALA A 133 -10.77 -11.25 5.25
CA ALA A 133 -12.13 -11.40 5.78
C ALA A 133 -12.68 -12.82 5.60
N ALA A 134 -12.39 -13.46 4.45
CA ALA A 134 -12.74 -14.85 4.23
C ALA A 134 -11.99 -15.80 5.21
N ARG A 135 -10.69 -15.59 5.44
CA ARG A 135 -9.88 -16.33 6.43
C ARG A 135 -10.34 -16.10 7.87
N ALA A 136 -10.99 -14.96 8.16
CA ALA A 136 -11.62 -14.66 9.43
C ALA A 136 -13.07 -15.21 9.57
N GLY A 137 -13.57 -15.92 8.54
CA GLY A 137 -14.87 -16.59 8.57
C GLY A 137 -16.06 -15.71 8.17
N PHE A 138 -15.85 -14.46 7.76
CA PHE A 138 -16.95 -13.57 7.35
C PHE A 138 -17.63 -13.98 6.04
N GLY A 139 -16.95 -14.79 5.21
CA GLY A 139 -17.41 -15.11 3.86
C GLY A 139 -17.29 -13.88 2.94
N PRO A 140 -18.22 -13.71 1.97
CA PRO A 140 -18.22 -12.54 1.10
C PRO A 140 -18.53 -11.25 1.88
N VAL A 141 -17.66 -10.25 1.74
CA VAL A 141 -17.83 -8.92 2.34
C VAL A 141 -18.03 -7.85 1.26
N ARG A 142 -18.78 -6.79 1.57
CA ARG A 142 -18.87 -5.60 0.71
C ARG A 142 -17.82 -4.59 1.15
N LEU A 143 -16.96 -4.17 0.21
CA LEU A 143 -15.98 -3.12 0.48
C LEU A 143 -16.59 -1.74 0.23
N LEU A 144 -16.34 -0.81 1.14
CA LEU A 144 -16.75 0.60 1.01
C LEU A 144 -15.52 1.51 1.16
N GLY A 145 -15.48 2.61 0.41
CA GLY A 145 -14.45 3.63 0.58
C GLY A 145 -14.64 4.40 1.89
N GLU A 146 -13.56 4.62 2.64
CA GLU A 146 -13.58 5.33 3.92
C GLU A 146 -14.15 6.75 3.79
N ALA A 147 -13.75 7.51 2.77
CA ALA A 147 -14.28 8.86 2.54
C ALA A 147 -15.75 8.85 2.12
N VAL A 148 -16.19 7.87 1.33
CA VAL A 148 -17.61 7.71 0.97
C VAL A 148 -18.44 7.38 2.21
N ALA A 149 -17.92 6.51 3.09
CA ALA A 149 -18.56 6.18 4.35
C ALA A 149 -18.68 7.42 5.26
N ALA A 150 -17.58 8.13 5.49
CA ALA A 150 -17.58 9.38 6.25
C ALA A 150 -18.53 10.43 5.63
N ALA A 151 -18.50 10.62 4.31
CA ALA A 151 -19.42 11.54 3.64
C ALA A 151 -20.89 11.15 3.86
N ALA A 152 -21.24 9.86 3.85
CA ALA A 152 -22.59 9.41 4.14
C ALA A 152 -23.02 9.73 5.57
N TYR A 153 -22.10 9.59 6.54
CA TYR A 153 -22.34 9.98 7.93
C TYR A 153 -22.70 11.47 8.06
N PHE A 154 -21.92 12.35 7.41
CA PHE A 154 -22.11 13.80 7.49
C PHE A 154 -23.31 14.27 6.67
N ALA A 155 -23.48 13.75 5.46
CA ALA A 155 -24.60 14.08 4.59
C ALA A 155 -25.96 13.76 5.26
N ALA A 156 -26.04 12.67 6.02
CA ALA A 156 -27.25 12.32 6.78
C ALA A 156 -27.60 13.33 7.90
N ARG A 157 -26.62 14.11 8.39
CA ARG A 157 -26.78 15.08 9.47
C ARG A 157 -26.93 16.53 9.00
N LEU A 158 -26.52 16.83 7.76
CA LEU A 158 -26.56 18.17 7.15
C LEU A 158 -27.92 18.53 6.51
N ALA A 159 -28.96 17.70 6.64
CA ALA A 159 -30.18 17.79 5.82
C ALA A 159 -30.81 19.20 5.76
N PRO A 160 -31.19 19.70 4.56
CA PRO A 160 -31.17 19.03 3.25
C PRO A 160 -29.82 19.09 2.51
N HIS A 161 -29.50 18.03 1.76
CA HIS A 161 -28.25 17.89 1.00
C HIS A 161 -28.54 17.58 -0.49
N PRO A 162 -28.82 18.59 -1.33
CA PRO A 162 -29.25 18.41 -2.72
C PRO A 162 -28.16 17.81 -3.63
N THR A 163 -28.56 17.30 -4.79
CA THR A 163 -27.64 16.85 -5.85
C THR A 163 -26.70 18.00 -6.27
N GLY A 164 -25.43 17.67 -6.51
CA GLY A 164 -24.37 18.62 -6.81
C GLY A 164 -23.59 19.10 -5.58
N THR A 165 -24.14 18.94 -4.38
CA THR A 165 -23.46 19.33 -3.13
C THR A 165 -22.17 18.55 -2.94
N ALA A 166 -21.10 19.25 -2.60
CA ALA A 166 -19.77 18.69 -2.38
C ALA A 166 -19.34 18.84 -0.92
N LEU A 167 -18.74 17.77 -0.38
CA LEU A 167 -18.18 17.69 0.96
C LEU A 167 -16.69 17.40 0.83
N ALA A 168 -15.84 18.07 1.61
CA ALA A 168 -14.44 17.68 1.74
C ALA A 168 -14.28 16.82 2.99
N ILE A 169 -13.78 15.59 2.84
CA ILE A 169 -13.45 14.69 3.92
C ILE A 169 -11.93 14.67 4.08
N VAL A 170 -11.46 14.95 5.30
CA VAL A 170 -10.04 14.91 5.66
C VAL A 170 -9.87 13.89 6.79
N ASP A 171 -9.36 12.72 6.44
CA ASP A 171 -9.02 11.65 7.39
C ASP A 171 -7.57 11.80 7.83
N ILE A 172 -7.36 12.17 9.09
CA ILE A 172 -6.03 12.28 9.69
C ILE A 172 -5.82 11.08 10.60
N GLY A 173 -5.22 10.03 10.04
CA GLY A 173 -4.94 8.79 10.74
C GLY A 173 -3.64 8.80 11.54
N GLY A 174 -3.29 7.63 12.06
CA GLY A 174 -2.03 7.43 12.79
C GLY A 174 -0.79 7.48 11.90
N GLY A 175 -0.86 7.07 10.63
CA GLY A 175 0.32 7.05 9.75
C GLY A 175 0.06 7.50 8.31
N THR A 176 -1.16 7.91 8.01
CA THR A 176 -1.57 8.42 6.70
C THR A 176 -2.59 9.53 6.89
N THR A 177 -2.62 10.44 5.93
CA THR A 177 -3.70 11.42 5.78
C THR A 177 -4.31 11.21 4.40
N ASP A 178 -5.61 10.99 4.37
CA ASP A 178 -6.37 10.82 3.13
C ASP A 178 -7.38 11.97 3.01
N VAL A 179 -7.33 12.69 1.89
CA VAL A 179 -8.30 13.75 1.58
C VAL A 179 -9.09 13.37 0.35
N ALA A 180 -10.40 13.53 0.43
CA ALA A 180 -11.30 13.32 -0.68
C ALA A 180 -12.38 14.40 -0.72
N VAL A 181 -12.73 14.85 -1.92
CA VAL A 181 -13.96 15.61 -2.15
C VAL A 181 -15.00 14.64 -2.68
N VAL A 182 -16.14 14.58 -1.99
CA VAL A 182 -17.25 13.70 -2.30
C VAL A 182 -18.43 14.55 -2.74
N ARG A 183 -18.99 14.25 -3.91
CA ARG A 183 -20.14 14.97 -4.45
C ARG A 183 -21.38 14.08 -4.41
N ARG A 184 -22.52 14.66 -4.05
CA ARG A 184 -23.81 13.98 -4.17
C ARG A 184 -24.28 13.99 -5.62
N ALA A 185 -24.33 12.82 -6.24
CA ALA A 185 -25.02 12.55 -7.48
C ALA A 185 -26.34 11.82 -7.16
N ALA A 186 -26.62 10.70 -7.87
CA ALA A 186 -27.59 9.72 -7.39
C ALA A 186 -27.13 9.14 -6.04
N ASP A 187 -25.88 8.68 -6.03
CA ASP A 187 -25.13 8.23 -4.86
C ASP A 187 -24.02 9.23 -4.50
N LEU A 188 -23.25 8.94 -3.45
CA LEU A 188 -22.06 9.72 -3.08
C LEU A 188 -20.86 9.24 -3.89
N GLU A 189 -20.23 10.15 -4.62
CA GLU A 189 -19.12 9.83 -5.53
C GLU A 189 -17.88 10.66 -5.19
N VAL A 190 -16.71 10.02 -5.16
CA VAL A 190 -15.43 10.70 -4.97
C VAL A 190 -15.04 11.40 -6.27
N VAL A 191 -15.01 12.73 -6.27
CA VAL A 191 -14.65 13.55 -7.44
C VAL A 191 -13.17 13.86 -7.53
N ALA A 192 -12.51 14.00 -6.38
CA ALA A 192 -11.07 14.15 -6.30
C ALA A 192 -10.58 13.53 -4.99
N ARG A 193 -9.33 13.04 -4.99
CA ARG A 193 -8.69 12.50 -3.80
C ARG A 193 -7.18 12.55 -3.91
N ALA A 194 -6.52 12.60 -2.77
CA ALA A 194 -5.10 12.31 -2.64
C ALA A 194 -4.80 11.87 -1.20
N GLY A 195 -3.80 11.02 -1.06
CA GLY A 195 -3.29 10.60 0.24
C GLY A 195 -1.83 11.01 0.42
N ALA A 196 -1.36 11.02 1.65
CA ALA A 196 0.04 11.21 1.99
C ALA A 196 0.43 10.36 3.21
N ASP A 197 1.68 9.90 3.24
CA ASP A 197 2.27 9.17 4.36
C ASP A 197 2.68 10.13 5.47
N LEU A 198 1.73 10.93 5.95
CA LEU A 198 1.89 11.87 7.05
C LEU A 198 0.67 11.76 7.99
N GLY A 199 0.89 11.70 9.29
CA GLY A 199 -0.18 11.56 10.28
C GLY A 199 0.32 11.68 11.72
N GLY A 200 -0.42 11.06 12.64
CA GLY A 200 -0.13 11.14 14.07
C GLY A 200 1.24 10.61 14.49
N ALA A 201 1.79 9.60 13.81
CA ALA A 201 3.07 8.96 14.10
C ALA A 201 4.25 9.84 13.69
N ASP A 202 4.10 10.67 12.66
CA ASP A 202 5.11 11.66 12.27
C ASP A 202 5.23 12.78 13.31
N ILE A 203 4.09 13.16 13.91
CA ILE A 203 4.06 14.06 15.07
C ILE A 203 4.71 13.40 16.29
N ASP A 204 4.43 12.11 16.54
CA ASP A 204 5.10 11.36 17.61
C ASP A 204 6.62 11.32 17.39
N ALA A 205 7.07 11.08 16.16
CA ALA A 205 8.49 11.06 15.80
C ALA A 205 9.16 12.42 16.03
N ALA A 206 8.49 13.49 15.60
CA ALA A 206 8.98 14.86 15.78
C ALA A 206 9.03 15.24 17.27
N LEU A 207 8.06 14.80 18.08
CA LEU A 207 8.07 14.99 19.53
C LEU A 207 9.17 14.20 20.23
N VAL A 208 9.41 12.94 19.84
CA VAL A 208 10.52 12.14 20.35
C VAL A 208 11.84 12.88 20.08
N ALA A 209 12.04 13.39 18.86
CA ALA A 209 13.23 14.15 18.51
C ALA A 209 13.35 15.46 19.33
N TYR A 210 12.24 16.18 19.52
CA TYR A 210 12.18 17.40 20.33
C TYR A 210 12.54 17.15 21.81
N LEU A 211 11.98 16.09 22.40
CA LEU A 211 12.13 15.78 23.82
C LEU A 211 13.48 15.14 24.18
N ALA A 212 14.01 14.30 23.29
CA ALA A 212 15.25 13.58 23.54
C ALA A 212 16.47 14.52 23.56
N GLY A 213 16.47 15.61 22.78
CA GLY A 213 17.59 16.56 22.69
C GLY A 213 18.94 15.90 22.34
N GLY A 214 18.93 14.66 21.83
CA GLY A 214 20.06 13.74 21.72
C GLY A 214 19.62 12.34 21.26
N PRO A 215 20.53 11.35 21.18
CA PRO A 215 20.23 10.03 20.61
C PRO A 215 19.17 9.28 21.42
N VAL A 216 18.24 8.65 20.69
CA VAL A 216 17.17 7.78 21.20
C VAL A 216 17.78 6.63 22.03
N PRO A 217 17.13 6.14 23.11
CA PRO A 217 17.66 5.04 23.92
C PRO A 217 18.13 3.84 23.08
N ALA A 218 19.29 3.28 23.41
CA ALA A 218 19.84 2.12 22.70
C ALA A 218 19.00 0.86 22.95
N ASP A 219 18.50 0.70 24.18
CA ASP A 219 17.66 -0.42 24.58
C ASP A 219 16.30 -0.40 23.86
N ALA A 220 15.90 -1.54 23.30
CA ALA A 220 14.67 -1.63 22.50
C ALA A 220 13.39 -1.44 23.34
N GLY A 221 13.38 -1.91 24.59
CA GLY A 221 12.25 -1.74 25.51
C GLY A 221 12.07 -0.28 25.93
N ASP A 222 13.17 0.41 26.24
CA ASP A 222 13.16 1.84 26.57
C ASP A 222 12.66 2.69 25.39
N ARG A 223 13.04 2.35 24.15
CA ARG A 223 12.49 3.01 22.96
C ARG A 223 10.99 2.84 22.89
N VAL A 224 10.48 1.61 22.95
CA VAL A 224 9.04 1.36 22.84
C VAL A 224 8.27 2.10 23.93
N SER A 225 8.79 2.12 25.15
CA SER A 225 8.20 2.84 26.28
C SER A 225 8.16 4.35 26.03
N LEU A 226 9.24 4.93 25.51
CA LEU A 226 9.29 6.34 25.11
C LEU A 226 8.25 6.69 24.05
N TRP A 227 8.14 5.89 22.98
CA TRP A 227 7.16 6.12 21.91
C TRP A 227 5.72 6.07 22.42
N GLN A 228 5.42 5.12 23.30
CA GLN A 228 4.10 4.99 23.93
C GLN A 228 3.78 6.20 24.83
N GLU A 229 4.74 6.63 25.65
CA GLU A 229 4.59 7.78 26.53
C GLU A 229 4.38 9.08 25.73
N VAL A 230 5.17 9.30 24.67
CA VAL A 230 5.03 10.46 23.77
C VAL A 230 3.67 10.47 23.09
N ARG A 231 3.22 9.33 22.57
CA ARG A 231 1.90 9.22 21.96
C ARG A 231 0.79 9.54 22.95
N SER A 232 0.86 9.00 24.17
CA SER A 232 -0.11 9.27 25.24
C SER A 232 -0.15 10.75 25.63
N ALA A 233 1.02 11.41 25.70
CA ALA A 233 1.10 12.84 25.95
C ALA A 233 0.47 13.67 24.83
N LYS A 234 0.79 13.37 23.56
CA LYS A 234 0.15 14.02 22.39
C LYS A 234 -1.37 13.89 22.43
N GLU A 235 -1.87 12.68 22.67
CA GLU A 235 -3.31 12.40 22.76
C GLU A 235 -3.97 13.13 23.95
N SER A 236 -3.26 13.29 25.07
CA SER A 236 -3.74 14.03 26.24
C SER A 236 -3.79 15.54 26.00
N LEU A 237 -2.79 16.10 25.31
CA LEU A 237 -2.71 17.52 24.97
C LEU A 237 -3.78 17.99 23.97
N SER A 238 -4.45 17.05 23.30
CA SER A 238 -5.66 17.35 22.52
C SER A 238 -6.84 17.77 23.42
N ARG A 239 -6.80 17.46 24.73
CA ARG A 239 -7.83 17.83 25.72
C ARG A 239 -7.31 18.81 26.76
N THR A 240 -6.08 18.63 27.25
CA THR A 240 -5.47 19.46 28.30
C THR A 240 -4.46 20.45 27.72
N GLY A 241 -4.16 21.54 28.43
CA GLY A 241 -3.14 22.52 28.01
C GLY A 241 -1.70 22.07 28.30
N HIS A 242 -1.51 21.12 29.21
CA HIS A 242 -0.21 20.52 29.53
C HIS A 242 -0.40 19.08 30.01
N THR A 243 0.68 18.30 30.01
CA THR A 243 0.72 16.95 30.58
C THR A 243 2.12 16.64 31.13
N PRO A 244 2.24 15.93 32.25
CA PRO A 244 3.52 15.34 32.64
C PRO A 244 3.85 14.16 31.70
N LEU A 245 5.15 13.92 31.52
CA LEU A 245 5.68 12.86 30.66
C LEU A 245 6.95 12.29 31.29
N ARG A 246 7.02 10.96 31.42
CA ARG A 246 8.20 10.26 31.98
C ARG A 246 9.16 9.84 30.88
N LEU A 247 10.30 10.51 30.82
CA LEU A 247 11.38 10.13 29.91
C LEU A 247 12.31 9.10 30.55
N PRO A 248 12.67 8.01 29.85
CA PRO A 248 13.73 7.11 30.30
C PRO A 248 15.02 7.88 30.61
N GLY A 249 15.69 7.53 31.71
CA GLY A 249 16.93 8.18 32.15
C GLY A 249 16.77 9.55 32.82
N ARG A 250 15.54 10.09 32.97
CA ARG A 250 15.29 11.31 33.75
C ARG A 250 14.58 11.00 35.07
N PRO A 251 15.11 11.48 36.22
CA PRO A 251 14.52 11.19 37.52
C PRO A 251 13.20 11.96 37.78
N ALA A 252 13.03 13.13 37.17
CA ALA A 252 11.83 13.96 37.30
C ALA A 252 10.96 13.91 36.02
N PRO A 253 9.62 13.96 36.15
CA PRO A 253 8.73 14.12 35.00
C PRO A 253 9.06 15.39 34.22
N THR A 254 9.09 15.28 32.90
CA THR A 254 9.16 16.44 31.99
C THR A 254 7.74 16.93 31.74
N HIS A 255 7.52 18.25 31.72
CA HIS A 255 6.24 18.82 31.34
C HIS A 255 6.25 19.18 29.86
N LEU A 256 5.22 18.74 29.14
CA LEU A 256 4.98 19.13 27.75
C LEU A 256 3.70 19.95 27.69
N THR A 257 3.76 21.11 27.01
CA THR A 257 2.63 22.02 26.81
C THR A 257 1.98 21.82 25.44
N ARG A 258 0.74 22.28 25.28
CA ARG A 258 0.05 22.25 23.98
C ARG A 258 0.78 23.14 22.97
N GLU A 259 1.28 24.29 23.40
CA GLU A 259 2.01 25.22 22.54
C GLU A 259 3.28 24.59 21.97
N GLU A 260 4.01 23.80 22.77
CA GLU A 260 5.17 23.03 22.30
C GLU A 260 4.77 21.93 21.31
N LEU A 261 3.70 21.18 21.61
CA LEU A 261 3.14 20.21 20.67
C LEU A 261 2.80 20.86 19.33
N GLU A 262 2.09 21.99 19.35
CA GLU A 262 1.65 22.70 18.14
C GLU A 262 2.86 23.21 17.33
N LYS A 263 3.89 23.73 18.00
CA LYS A 263 5.15 24.11 17.34
C LYS A 263 5.80 22.94 16.62
N VAL A 264 5.84 21.76 17.25
CA VAL A 264 6.43 20.54 16.69
C VAL A 264 5.56 19.94 15.57
N ALA A 265 4.24 19.99 15.73
CA ALA A 265 3.27 19.44 14.77
C ALA A 265 3.06 20.34 13.53
N ALA A 266 3.45 21.62 13.61
CA ALA A 266 3.18 22.62 12.56
C ALA A 266 3.60 22.18 11.15
N PRO A 267 4.79 21.59 10.90
CA PRO A 267 5.17 21.17 9.55
C PRO A 267 4.27 20.05 9.00
N VAL A 268 3.94 19.07 9.85
CA VAL A 268 3.08 17.93 9.47
C VAL A 268 1.67 18.41 9.15
N LEU A 269 1.07 19.21 10.03
CA LEU A 269 -0.29 19.73 9.84
C LEU A 269 -0.37 20.74 8.70
N SER A 270 0.67 21.53 8.44
CA SER A 270 0.74 22.38 7.24
C SER A 270 0.74 21.55 5.96
N GLY A 271 1.40 20.38 5.97
CA GLY A 271 1.34 19.38 4.91
C GLY A 271 -0.07 18.83 4.68
N VAL A 272 -0.81 18.52 5.75
CA VAL A 272 -2.24 18.14 5.71
C VAL A 272 -3.07 19.24 5.03
N GLY A 273 -2.89 20.48 5.47
CA GLY A 273 -3.62 21.62 4.92
C GLY A 273 -3.34 21.84 3.43
N ALA A 274 -2.06 21.75 3.02
CA ALA A 274 -1.67 21.86 1.62
C ALA A 274 -2.23 20.72 0.77
N LEU A 275 -2.30 19.50 1.32
CA LEU A 275 -2.94 18.36 0.65
C LEU A 275 -4.43 18.64 0.42
N ALA A 276 -5.13 19.14 1.44
CA ALA A 276 -6.55 19.43 1.34
C ALA A 276 -6.86 20.53 0.31
N GLU A 277 -6.09 21.62 0.33
CA GLU A 277 -6.18 22.70 -0.65
C GLU A 277 -6.02 22.18 -2.09
N ARG A 278 -5.00 21.34 -2.35
CA ARG A 278 -4.80 20.74 -3.67
C ARG A 278 -5.95 19.83 -4.10
N VAL A 279 -6.51 19.03 -3.21
CA VAL A 279 -7.61 18.11 -3.54
C VAL A 279 -8.90 18.86 -3.81
N VAL A 280 -9.20 19.91 -3.03
CA VAL A 280 -10.35 20.79 -3.28
C VAL A 280 -10.21 21.49 -4.63
N ALA A 281 -9.03 22.03 -4.94
CA ALA A 281 -8.76 22.63 -6.24
C ALA A 281 -8.92 21.62 -7.39
N ALA A 282 -8.40 20.39 -7.22
CA ALA A 282 -8.53 19.33 -8.23
C ALA A 282 -9.98 18.86 -8.46
N ALA A 283 -10.86 19.02 -7.47
CA ALA A 283 -12.29 18.74 -7.62
C ALA A 283 -13.03 19.78 -8.46
N GLY A 284 -12.39 20.92 -8.78
CA GLY A 284 -13.01 22.04 -9.47
C GLY A 284 -14.12 22.71 -8.66
N VAL A 285 -14.03 22.66 -7.32
CA VAL A 285 -15.01 23.25 -6.42
C VAL A 285 -14.35 24.41 -5.68
N ALA A 286 -14.95 25.60 -5.74
CA ALA A 286 -14.50 26.73 -4.92
C ALA A 286 -14.74 26.40 -3.44
N PRO A 287 -13.79 26.68 -2.52
CA PRO A 287 -13.93 26.27 -1.11
C PRO A 287 -15.23 26.74 -0.44
N ASP A 288 -15.68 27.96 -0.72
CA ASP A 288 -16.93 28.55 -0.23
C ASP A 288 -18.20 27.86 -0.74
N ARG A 289 -18.08 26.98 -1.74
CA ARG A 289 -19.17 26.16 -2.28
C ARG A 289 -19.20 24.74 -1.70
N LEU A 290 -18.24 24.37 -0.86
CA LEU A 290 -18.33 23.14 -0.08
C LEU A 290 -19.45 23.28 0.95
N ALA A 291 -20.28 22.26 1.08
CA ALA A 291 -21.25 22.19 2.19
C ALA A 291 -20.55 22.01 3.55
N GLY A 292 -19.29 21.58 3.54
CA GLY A 292 -18.41 21.61 4.70
C GLY A 292 -17.10 20.89 4.46
N VAL A 293 -16.17 21.14 5.36
CA VAL A 293 -14.92 20.39 5.51
C VAL A 293 -15.09 19.54 6.77
N PHE A 294 -14.98 18.23 6.65
CA PHE A 294 -15.25 17.29 7.73
C PHE A 294 -14.00 16.52 8.09
N LEU A 295 -13.73 16.48 9.38
CA LEU A 295 -12.55 15.86 9.94
C LEU A 295 -12.90 14.49 10.53
N VAL A 296 -12.14 13.47 10.12
CA VAL A 296 -12.22 12.10 10.65
C VAL A 296 -10.82 11.59 11.00
N GLY A 297 -10.76 10.46 11.72
CA GLY A 297 -9.51 9.87 12.19
C GLY A 297 -8.99 10.49 13.49
N GLY A 298 -8.22 9.73 14.27
CA GLY A 298 -7.79 10.15 15.62
C GLY A 298 -6.87 11.37 15.64
N GLY A 299 -6.06 11.58 14.59
CA GLY A 299 -5.19 12.75 14.45
C GLY A 299 -5.96 14.07 14.28
N SER A 300 -7.22 14.00 13.87
CA SER A 300 -8.08 15.18 13.73
C SER A 300 -8.50 15.82 15.05
N ARG A 301 -8.28 15.13 16.18
CA ARG A 301 -8.53 15.66 17.52
C ARG A 301 -7.56 16.76 17.93
N ILE A 302 -6.41 16.89 17.26
CA ILE A 302 -5.44 17.94 17.53
C ILE A 302 -6.07 19.29 17.13
N PRO A 303 -6.31 20.23 18.06
CA PRO A 303 -7.04 21.47 17.75
C PRO A 303 -6.43 22.28 16.60
N MET A 304 -5.10 22.29 16.51
CA MET A 304 -4.36 22.94 15.42
C MET A 304 -4.72 22.40 14.03
N ALA A 305 -5.14 21.14 13.87
CA ALA A 305 -5.52 20.58 12.58
C ALA A 305 -6.71 21.33 11.97
N ALA A 306 -7.75 21.60 12.78
CA ALA A 306 -8.90 22.40 12.36
C ALA A 306 -8.50 23.85 12.05
N HIS A 307 -7.62 24.44 12.84
CA HIS A 307 -7.13 25.81 12.60
C HIS A 307 -6.37 25.94 11.27
N VAL A 308 -5.46 25.02 10.97
CA VAL A 308 -4.69 25.02 9.72
C VAL A 308 -5.61 24.86 8.50
N LEU A 309 -6.58 23.94 8.57
CA LEU A 309 -7.54 23.74 7.49
C LEU A 309 -8.45 24.95 7.30
N HIS A 310 -8.92 25.57 8.38
CA HIS A 310 -9.71 26.80 8.31
C HIS A 310 -8.93 27.93 7.63
N THR A 311 -7.68 28.13 8.03
CA THR A 311 -6.80 29.18 7.50
C THR A 311 -6.55 29.00 6.00
N ARG A 312 -6.40 27.75 5.52
CA ARG A 312 -6.14 27.48 4.10
C ARG A 312 -7.38 27.45 3.23
N LEU A 313 -8.50 26.91 3.72
CA LEU A 313 -9.71 26.70 2.92
C LEU A 313 -10.75 27.82 3.11
N GLY A 314 -10.64 28.64 4.15
CA GLY A 314 -11.63 29.67 4.49
C GLY A 314 -12.96 29.10 5.00
N VAL A 315 -13.09 27.78 5.12
CA VAL A 315 -14.29 27.09 5.62
C VAL A 315 -13.95 26.50 6.98
N ALA A 316 -14.81 26.72 7.98
CA ALA A 316 -14.63 26.14 9.31
C ALA A 316 -14.79 24.62 9.25
N PRO A 317 -13.75 23.83 9.61
CA PRO A 317 -13.88 22.38 9.64
C PRO A 317 -14.79 21.92 10.77
N THR A 318 -15.57 20.88 10.50
CA THR A 318 -16.42 20.22 11.49
C THR A 318 -15.77 18.91 11.91
N THR A 319 -15.48 18.80 13.21
CA THR A 319 -15.07 17.54 13.85
C THR A 319 -16.25 17.03 14.67
N VAL A 320 -16.48 15.72 14.65
CA VAL A 320 -17.48 15.08 15.53
C VAL A 320 -16.84 14.69 16.86
N GLU A 321 -17.65 14.44 17.88
CA GLU A 321 -17.16 14.01 19.19
C GLU A 321 -16.34 12.70 19.13
N ARG A 322 -16.77 11.78 18.25
CA ARG A 322 -16.13 10.48 18.00
C ARG A 322 -15.73 10.35 16.52
N PRO A 323 -14.65 11.01 16.07
CA PRO A 323 -14.22 10.99 14.67
C PRO A 323 -13.82 9.59 14.20
N GLU A 324 -13.48 8.69 15.12
CA GLU A 324 -13.16 7.29 14.85
C GLU A 324 -14.40 6.44 14.52
N THR A 325 -15.61 6.84 14.93
CA THR A 325 -16.83 6.08 14.65
C THR A 325 -17.59 6.57 13.42
N ALA A 326 -17.27 7.78 12.92
CA ALA A 326 -17.96 8.38 11.79
C ALA A 326 -17.93 7.49 10.53
N VAL A 327 -16.78 6.86 10.25
CA VAL A 327 -16.60 5.99 9.09
C VAL A 327 -17.48 4.74 9.21
N VAL A 328 -17.45 4.05 10.35
CA VAL A 328 -18.22 2.80 10.53
C VAL A 328 -19.72 3.04 10.60
N GLU A 329 -20.16 4.12 11.24
CA GLU A 329 -21.57 4.53 11.27
C GLU A 329 -22.05 4.95 9.87
N GLY A 330 -21.21 5.69 9.14
CA GLY A 330 -21.45 6.05 7.75
C GLY A 330 -21.57 4.85 6.82
N ALA A 331 -20.80 3.78 7.08
CA ALA A 331 -20.89 2.53 6.32
C ALA A 331 -22.25 1.82 6.51
N LEU A 332 -22.88 1.96 7.68
CA LEU A 332 -24.23 1.44 7.91
C LEU A 332 -25.30 2.21 7.12
N ILE A 333 -25.10 3.53 6.96
CA ILE A 333 -25.99 4.42 6.21
C ILE A 333 -25.81 4.22 4.69
N ALA A 334 -24.57 4.21 4.21
CA ALA A 334 -24.25 4.21 2.78
C ALA A 334 -24.66 2.91 2.07
N VAL A 335 -24.64 1.79 2.78
CA VAL A 335 -24.86 0.46 2.20
C VAL A 335 -26.20 -0.07 2.69
N PRO A 336 -27.13 -0.48 1.80
CA PRO A 336 -28.36 -1.12 2.22
C PRO A 336 -28.11 -2.47 2.91
N ARG A 337 -29.00 -2.83 3.85
CA ARG A 337 -28.96 -4.14 4.52
C ARG A 337 -29.40 -5.24 3.56
N LEU A 338 -28.75 -6.39 3.59
CA LEU A 338 -29.19 -7.52 2.78
C LEU A 338 -30.51 -8.10 3.33
N PRO A 339 -31.43 -8.53 2.45
CA PRO A 339 -32.58 -9.33 2.88
C PRO A 339 -32.11 -10.63 3.53
N ALA A 340 -32.78 -11.06 4.59
CA ALA A 340 -32.49 -12.37 5.18
C ALA A 340 -32.79 -13.47 4.15
N THR A 341 -31.77 -14.21 3.72
CA THR A 341 -31.98 -15.43 2.92
C THR A 341 -32.65 -16.47 3.80
N ARG A 342 -33.91 -16.81 3.48
CA ARG A 342 -34.56 -18.02 4.02
C ARG A 342 -33.77 -19.22 3.52
N THR A 343 -32.90 -19.79 4.35
CA THR A 343 -32.37 -21.14 4.12
C THR A 343 -33.54 -22.11 4.26
N GLY A 344 -34.24 -22.35 3.15
CA GLY A 344 -35.26 -23.38 3.06
C GLY A 344 -34.61 -24.74 3.23
N GLY A 345 -34.70 -25.30 4.44
CA GLY A 345 -34.48 -26.72 4.68
C GLY A 345 -35.52 -27.51 3.88
N ARG A 346 -35.15 -27.98 2.69
CA ARG A 346 -35.85 -29.10 2.07
C ARG A 346 -35.35 -30.37 2.75
N GLY A 347 -36.04 -30.77 3.82
CA GLY A 347 -36.03 -32.15 4.27
C GLY A 347 -36.61 -33.01 3.15
N ALA A 348 -35.77 -33.81 2.51
CA ALA A 348 -36.23 -34.87 1.61
C ALA A 348 -36.71 -36.05 2.48
N ALA A 349 -38.01 -36.09 2.74
CA ALA A 349 -38.67 -37.26 3.28
C ALA A 349 -38.66 -38.37 2.22
N ALA A 350 -38.03 -39.49 2.57
CA ALA A 350 -38.07 -40.72 1.81
C ALA A 350 -39.49 -41.33 1.85
N ARG A 351 -40.06 -41.64 0.68
CA ARG A 351 -41.09 -42.67 0.50
C ARG A 351 -40.90 -43.32 -0.87
N GLY A 352 -40.80 -44.64 -0.87
CA GLY A 352 -40.53 -45.45 -2.06
C GLY A 352 -41.76 -46.14 -2.65
N SER A 353 -41.53 -46.86 -3.75
CA SER A 353 -42.33 -47.99 -4.26
C SER A 353 -41.59 -48.64 -5.45
N GLY A 354 -41.27 -49.93 -5.38
CA GLY A 354 -41.01 -50.80 -6.56
C GLY A 354 -42.32 -51.45 -7.05
N PRO A 355 -42.33 -52.57 -7.84
CA PRO A 355 -41.21 -53.31 -8.47
C PRO A 355 -41.45 -53.84 -9.94
N ALA A 356 -40.39 -54.42 -10.56
CA ALA A 356 -40.29 -55.61 -11.46
C ALA A 356 -40.94 -55.64 -12.90
N THR A 357 -40.16 -55.56 -14.02
CA THR A 357 -39.61 -56.62 -14.97
C THR A 357 -40.61 -57.24 -16.00
N PRO A 358 -40.19 -57.95 -17.09
CA PRO A 358 -39.03 -57.87 -18.01
C PRO A 358 -39.40 -58.06 -19.52
N GLY A 359 -38.46 -57.97 -20.48
CA GLY A 359 -38.65 -58.52 -21.84
C GLY A 359 -37.62 -58.17 -22.93
N GLY A 360 -36.66 -59.08 -23.15
CA GLY A 360 -36.15 -59.63 -24.43
C GLY A 360 -35.83 -58.77 -25.67
N ASP A 361 -34.53 -58.74 -25.99
CA ASP A 361 -33.86 -59.16 -27.24
C ASP A 361 -33.82 -58.36 -28.57
N HIS A 362 -32.55 -58.17 -29.00
CA HIS A 362 -31.96 -58.12 -30.37
C HIS A 362 -31.93 -56.78 -31.17
N PRO A 363 -31.06 -56.61 -32.19
CA PRO A 363 -29.63 -56.25 -32.04
C PRO A 363 -29.13 -55.13 -32.98
N SER A 364 -27.89 -54.69 -32.70
CA SER A 364 -26.87 -54.11 -33.62
C SER A 364 -27.10 -52.79 -34.40
N ALA A 365 -26.30 -51.80 -33.97
CA ALA A 365 -25.41 -50.92 -34.76
C ALA A 365 -25.96 -50.09 -35.94
N VAL A 366 -25.90 -48.75 -35.80
CA VAL A 366 -25.18 -47.82 -36.72
C VAL A 366 -24.73 -46.58 -35.93
N ALA A 367 -23.47 -46.19 -36.13
CA ALA A 367 -22.83 -45.01 -35.56
C ALA A 367 -23.39 -43.68 -36.12
N ALA A 368 -23.56 -42.68 -35.24
CA ALA A 368 -23.78 -41.29 -35.62
C ALA A 368 -22.92 -40.34 -34.76
N ALA A 369 -22.41 -39.30 -35.43
CA ALA A 369 -21.34 -38.39 -35.01
C ALA A 369 -21.58 -37.61 -33.70
N PRO A 370 -20.52 -37.21 -32.96
CA PRO A 370 -20.67 -36.35 -31.79
C PRO A 370 -20.89 -34.90 -32.20
N ARG A 371 -22.00 -34.32 -31.74
CA ARG A 371 -22.28 -32.88 -31.79
C ARG A 371 -21.30 -32.10 -30.92
N GLY A 372 -20.84 -30.97 -31.43
CA GLY A 372 -19.77 -30.14 -30.87
C GLY A 372 -20.08 -29.55 -29.49
N ALA A 373 -19.03 -29.49 -28.66
CA ALA A 373 -19.01 -28.76 -27.40
C ALA A 373 -18.91 -27.24 -27.64
N PRO A 374 -19.50 -26.40 -26.77
CA PRO A 374 -19.44 -24.95 -26.92
C PRO A 374 -18.02 -24.40 -26.70
N ALA A 375 -17.68 -23.38 -27.48
CA ALA A 375 -16.37 -22.73 -27.52
C ALA A 375 -16.01 -22.07 -26.17
N ARG A 376 -14.78 -22.34 -25.70
CA ARG A 376 -14.16 -21.62 -24.57
C ARG A 376 -13.79 -20.19 -25.01
N PRO A 377 -14.00 -19.16 -24.17
CA PRO A 377 -13.64 -17.80 -24.50
C PRO A 377 -12.11 -17.66 -24.66
N GLY A 378 -11.70 -17.07 -25.78
CA GLY A 378 -10.31 -16.88 -26.16
C GLY A 378 -9.55 -16.02 -25.15
N ARG A 379 -8.47 -16.59 -24.60
CA ARG A 379 -7.47 -15.88 -23.79
C ARG A 379 -6.90 -14.71 -24.59
N ARG A 380 -7.22 -13.47 -24.19
CA ARG A 380 -6.49 -12.23 -24.55
C ARG A 380 -5.06 -12.27 -23.98
N ARG A 381 -4.20 -13.16 -24.50
CA ARG A 381 -2.79 -13.31 -24.07
C ARG A 381 -1.82 -12.51 -24.95
N GLY A 382 -2.37 -11.70 -25.85
CA GLY A 382 -1.65 -11.14 -26.97
C GLY A 382 -1.10 -9.74 -26.78
N TRP A 383 -1.12 -9.07 -25.61
CA TRP A 383 -0.56 -7.70 -25.44
C TRP A 383 0.49 -7.56 -24.33
N PHE A 384 0.70 -8.60 -23.51
CA PHE A 384 1.56 -8.54 -22.33
C PHE A 384 3.04 -8.19 -22.63
N ARG A 385 3.61 -8.72 -23.73
CA ARG A 385 5.04 -8.55 -24.08
C ARG A 385 5.46 -7.13 -24.49
N PRO A 386 4.79 -6.46 -25.44
CA PRO A 386 5.15 -5.07 -25.78
C PRO A 386 4.79 -4.09 -24.67
N VAL A 387 3.75 -4.36 -23.85
CA VAL A 387 3.46 -3.53 -22.67
C VAL A 387 4.57 -3.66 -21.63
N LEU A 388 5.10 -4.87 -21.41
CA LEU A 388 6.22 -5.08 -20.50
C LEU A 388 7.52 -4.44 -21.03
N LEU A 389 7.82 -4.57 -22.32
CA LEU A 389 8.99 -3.91 -22.93
C LEU A 389 8.85 -2.39 -23.03
N ALA A 390 7.63 -1.88 -23.24
CA ALA A 390 7.34 -0.45 -23.18
C ALA A 390 7.42 0.08 -21.75
N ALA A 391 7.00 -0.71 -20.75
CA ALA A 391 7.23 -0.40 -19.34
C ALA A 391 8.72 -0.42 -18.98
N VAL A 392 9.49 -1.39 -19.50
CA VAL A 392 10.96 -1.39 -19.38
C VAL A 392 11.53 -0.13 -20.04
N LEU A 393 11.04 0.29 -21.21
CA LEU A 393 11.48 1.54 -21.87
C LEU A 393 11.02 2.82 -21.19
N LEU A 394 9.85 2.82 -20.56
CA LEU A 394 9.37 3.92 -19.74
C LEU A 394 10.23 4.04 -18.47
N CYS A 395 10.65 2.90 -17.92
CA CYS A 395 11.69 2.83 -16.89
C CYS A 395 13.07 3.26 -17.42
N PHE A 396 13.36 3.15 -18.73
CA PHE A 396 14.57 3.73 -19.35
C PHE A 396 14.47 5.25 -19.56
N GLY A 397 13.28 5.78 -19.84
CA GLY A 397 13.06 7.21 -20.12
C GLY A 397 13.01 8.10 -18.88
N LEU A 398 12.88 7.51 -17.69
CA LEU A 398 12.75 8.18 -16.39
C LEU A 398 13.38 7.29 -15.31
N PRO A 399 13.97 7.86 -14.27
CA PRO A 399 15.41 7.97 -13.98
C PRO A 399 16.14 6.61 -13.83
N PHE A 400 17.03 6.30 -14.76
CA PHE A 400 17.42 4.91 -15.04
C PHE A 400 18.48 4.26 -14.12
N ALA A 401 19.19 5.05 -13.33
CA ALA A 401 20.02 4.61 -12.21
C ALA A 401 20.21 5.86 -11.38
N THR A 402 19.60 5.90 -10.20
CA THR A 402 19.87 6.98 -9.26
C THR A 402 20.96 6.46 -8.35
N VAL A 403 22.19 6.86 -8.62
CA VAL A 403 23.25 6.67 -7.63
C VAL A 403 23.37 7.96 -6.87
N SER A 404 23.20 7.89 -5.55
CA SER A 404 23.32 9.05 -4.69
C SER A 404 24.56 8.93 -3.82
N CYS A 405 25.16 10.07 -3.51
CA CYS A 405 26.30 10.15 -2.61
C CYS A 405 26.02 11.21 -1.55
N GLY A 406 26.06 10.82 -0.28
CA GLY A 406 25.80 11.69 0.87
C GLY A 406 26.88 11.50 1.92
N LEU A 407 27.81 12.44 2.02
CA LEU A 407 28.86 12.44 3.03
C LEU A 407 28.52 13.42 4.17
N PRO A 408 28.94 13.14 5.42
CA PRO A 408 28.75 14.07 6.54
C PRO A 408 29.30 15.47 6.26
N GLY A 409 30.45 15.56 5.57
CA GLY A 409 31.08 16.82 5.16
C GLY A 409 30.63 17.35 3.79
N GLY A 410 29.60 16.77 3.19
CA GLY A 410 29.17 17.06 1.82
C GLY A 410 30.00 16.36 0.75
N TYR A 411 29.47 16.32 -0.47
CA TYR A 411 30.13 15.70 -1.62
C TYR A 411 29.88 16.54 -2.87
N GLY A 412 30.93 16.82 -3.65
CA GLY A 412 30.79 17.54 -4.89
C GLY A 412 30.34 18.98 -4.68
N ARG A 413 29.15 19.32 -5.20
CA ARG A 413 28.51 20.62 -4.98
C ARG A 413 27.55 20.64 -3.79
N ALA A 414 27.36 19.51 -3.11
CA ALA A 414 26.54 19.43 -1.91
C ALA A 414 27.35 19.83 -0.66
N ASP A 415 26.77 20.63 0.21
CA ASP A 415 27.31 20.92 1.54
C ASP A 415 27.01 19.80 2.55
N ALA A 416 27.40 20.01 3.82
CA ALA A 416 27.18 19.05 4.89
C ALA A 416 25.68 18.71 5.06
N GLY A 417 25.34 17.42 4.99
CA GLY A 417 23.95 16.94 5.01
C GLY A 417 23.26 16.91 3.65
N GLY A 418 23.88 17.47 2.60
CA GLY A 418 23.38 17.40 1.23
C GLY A 418 23.65 16.06 0.54
N ILE A 419 22.77 15.70 -0.40
CA ILE A 419 22.90 14.50 -1.23
C ILE A 419 23.14 14.91 -2.69
N THR A 420 24.17 14.36 -3.31
CA THR A 420 24.41 14.48 -4.75
C THR A 420 23.84 13.27 -5.47
N THR A 421 22.90 13.47 -6.38
CA THR A 421 22.18 12.41 -7.10
C THR A 421 22.55 12.41 -8.58
N TYR A 422 23.11 11.29 -9.04
CA TYR A 422 23.35 11.02 -10.46
C TYR A 422 22.15 10.29 -11.02
N ARG A 423 21.44 10.88 -11.98
CA ARG A 423 20.36 10.19 -12.71
C ARG A 423 20.94 9.43 -13.90
N GLY A 424 20.19 8.46 -14.42
CA GLY A 424 20.63 7.67 -15.59
C GLY A 424 20.98 8.54 -16.82
N SER A 425 20.22 9.62 -17.08
CA SER A 425 20.55 10.58 -18.14
C SER A 425 21.86 11.32 -17.85
N THR A 426 22.08 11.74 -16.61
CA THR A 426 23.33 12.34 -16.13
C THR A 426 24.52 11.41 -16.33
N LEU A 427 24.36 10.13 -15.98
CA LEU A 427 25.42 9.11 -16.12
C LEU A 427 25.72 8.80 -17.59
N ILE A 428 24.72 8.80 -18.46
CA ILE A 428 24.89 8.57 -19.90
C ILE A 428 25.56 9.77 -20.58
N THR A 429 25.20 10.99 -20.19
CA THR A 429 25.66 12.22 -20.86
C THR A 429 26.88 12.86 -20.21
N GLY A 430 27.22 12.48 -18.98
CA GLY A 430 28.29 13.09 -18.18
C GLY A 430 27.96 14.52 -17.71
N THR A 431 26.68 14.91 -17.70
CA THR A 431 26.26 16.23 -17.22
C THR A 431 26.40 16.35 -15.70
N ALA A 432 26.20 17.56 -15.17
CA ALA A 432 26.23 17.77 -13.73
C ALA A 432 25.12 16.97 -13.01
N PRO A 433 25.42 16.34 -11.86
CA PRO A 433 24.40 15.69 -11.03
C PRO A 433 23.45 16.69 -10.37
N GLU A 434 22.37 16.21 -9.78
CA GLU A 434 21.49 17.05 -8.97
C GLU A 434 21.98 17.08 -7.52
N VAL A 435 21.71 18.18 -6.83
CA VAL A 435 22.00 18.34 -5.40
C VAL A 435 20.69 18.58 -4.67
N SER A 436 20.52 18.01 -3.48
CA SER A 436 19.36 18.25 -2.62
C SER A 436 19.04 19.74 -2.49
N ALA A 437 17.76 20.08 -2.57
CA ALA A 437 17.32 21.47 -2.45
C ALA A 437 17.74 22.06 -1.10
N GLY A 438 18.31 23.26 -1.10
CA GLY A 438 18.78 23.94 0.11
C GLY A 438 20.18 23.50 0.60
N HIS A 439 20.82 22.55 -0.07
CA HIS A 439 22.13 22.00 0.32
C HIS A 439 23.24 22.25 -0.72
N LEU A 440 23.14 23.36 -1.46
CA LEU A 440 24.12 23.71 -2.48
C LEU A 440 25.26 24.50 -1.83
N ALA A 441 26.47 23.93 -1.81
CA ALA A 441 27.64 24.57 -1.24
C ALA A 441 27.95 25.93 -1.88
N ALA A 442 28.55 26.82 -1.09
CA ALA A 442 29.05 28.11 -1.57
C ALA A 442 30.04 27.92 -2.73
N PRO A 443 30.14 28.83 -3.71
CA PRO A 443 30.97 28.64 -4.90
C PRO A 443 32.44 28.28 -4.61
N ALA A 444 33.01 28.78 -3.52
CA ALA A 444 34.38 28.51 -3.10
C ALA A 444 34.60 27.07 -2.57
N ASP A 445 33.55 26.43 -2.07
CA ASP A 445 33.62 25.11 -1.42
C ASP A 445 33.20 23.96 -2.37
N ARG A 446 32.79 24.29 -3.60
CA ARG A 446 32.32 23.31 -4.59
C ARG A 446 33.47 22.48 -5.15
N ARG A 447 33.32 21.16 -5.10
CA ARG A 447 34.27 20.19 -5.66
C ARG A 447 33.75 19.58 -6.96
N PRO A 448 34.64 19.10 -7.86
CA PRO A 448 34.23 18.43 -9.09
C PRO A 448 33.41 17.17 -8.83
N ASP A 449 32.19 17.14 -9.33
CA ASP A 449 31.22 16.06 -9.10
C ASP A 449 30.81 15.32 -10.39
N ARG A 450 31.28 15.75 -11.56
CA ARG A 450 30.92 15.10 -12.83
C ARG A 450 31.62 13.76 -13.01
N LEU A 451 30.88 12.75 -13.44
CA LEU A 451 31.43 11.47 -13.86
C LEU A 451 31.57 11.44 -15.39
N PRO A 452 32.55 10.68 -15.93
CA PRO A 452 32.62 10.46 -17.37
C PRO A 452 31.35 9.73 -17.86
N PRO A 453 30.97 9.89 -19.14
CA PRO A 453 29.86 9.15 -19.75
C PRO A 453 29.99 7.63 -19.58
N GLN A 454 28.94 7.00 -19.05
CA GLN A 454 28.92 5.56 -18.77
C GLN A 454 28.43 4.77 -20.00
N LEU A 455 29.36 4.44 -20.89
CA LEU A 455 29.08 3.71 -22.14
C LEU A 455 28.29 2.40 -21.95
N PRO A 456 28.52 1.57 -20.90
CA PRO A 456 27.72 0.36 -20.67
C PRO A 456 26.23 0.65 -20.43
N LEU A 457 25.90 1.73 -19.72
CA LEU A 457 24.51 2.12 -19.46
C LEU A 457 23.81 2.59 -20.76
N LEU A 458 24.53 3.33 -21.61
CA LEU A 458 24.04 3.70 -22.94
C LEU A 458 23.80 2.46 -23.81
N ALA A 459 24.72 1.51 -23.81
CA ALA A 459 24.59 0.26 -24.55
C ALA A 459 23.40 -0.60 -24.05
N ALA A 460 23.15 -0.61 -22.73
CA ALA A 460 21.96 -1.25 -22.15
C ALA A 460 20.66 -0.60 -22.67
N ALA A 461 20.61 0.73 -22.76
CA ALA A 461 19.47 1.47 -23.31
C ALA A 461 19.19 1.12 -24.76
N LEU A 462 20.22 1.13 -25.59
CA LEU A 462 20.11 0.76 -26.99
C LEU A 462 19.66 -0.70 -27.17
N ALA A 463 20.14 -1.62 -26.32
CA ALA A 463 19.74 -3.02 -26.35
C ALA A 463 18.25 -3.22 -26.02
N VAL A 464 17.70 -2.47 -25.06
CA VAL A 464 16.26 -2.52 -24.75
C VAL A 464 15.41 -1.88 -25.83
N VAL A 465 15.83 -0.74 -26.40
CA VAL A 465 15.16 -0.15 -27.58
C VAL A 465 15.09 -1.17 -28.72
N ALA A 466 16.21 -1.82 -29.01
CA ALA A 466 16.27 -2.86 -30.04
C ALA A 466 15.34 -4.05 -29.73
N ALA A 467 15.27 -4.48 -28.46
CA ALA A 467 14.38 -5.56 -28.02
C ALA A 467 12.90 -5.19 -28.20
N LEU A 468 12.50 -3.95 -27.86
CA LEU A 468 11.13 -3.47 -28.08
C LEU A 468 10.80 -3.42 -29.57
N VAL A 469 11.65 -2.81 -30.38
CA VAL A 469 11.42 -2.70 -31.83
C VAL A 469 11.29 -4.09 -32.45
N CYS A 470 12.11 -5.05 -32.02
CA CYS A 470 12.00 -6.44 -32.45
C CYS A 470 10.66 -7.07 -32.05
N ALA A 471 10.24 -6.89 -30.79
CA ALA A 471 8.98 -7.44 -30.27
C ALA A 471 7.73 -6.86 -30.95
N VAL A 472 7.77 -5.57 -31.32
CA VAL A 472 6.69 -4.90 -32.06
C VAL A 472 6.68 -5.37 -33.53
N ARG A 473 7.83 -5.37 -34.21
CA ARG A 473 7.93 -5.81 -35.62
C ARG A 473 7.55 -7.28 -35.83
N LEU A 474 7.86 -8.16 -34.87
CA LEU A 474 7.45 -9.57 -34.92
C LEU A 474 5.94 -9.78 -34.83
N ARG A 475 5.17 -8.76 -34.41
CA ARG A 475 3.70 -8.81 -34.35
C ARG A 475 2.98 -8.14 -35.50
N VAL A 476 3.60 -7.14 -36.13
CA VAL A 476 3.00 -6.38 -37.24
C VAL A 476 3.18 -7.07 -38.59
N ARG A 477 3.91 -8.19 -38.67
CA ARG A 477 3.99 -8.97 -39.91
C ARG A 477 2.60 -9.48 -40.32
N PRO A 478 2.09 -9.09 -41.51
CA PRO A 478 0.82 -9.62 -42.02
C PRO A 478 0.95 -11.13 -42.21
N ALA A 479 -0.13 -11.86 -41.94
CA ALA A 479 -0.22 -13.28 -42.24
C ALA A 479 0.12 -13.47 -43.73
N ALA A 480 1.08 -14.36 -44.03
CA ALA A 480 1.42 -14.70 -45.40
C ALA A 480 0.15 -15.19 -46.13
N ALA A 481 -0.03 -14.76 -47.38
CA ALA A 481 -1.12 -15.21 -48.22
C ALA A 481 -1.12 -16.75 -48.33
N PRO A 482 -2.30 -17.40 -48.42
CA PRO A 482 -2.38 -18.85 -48.54
C PRO A 482 -1.73 -19.27 -49.86
N GLY A 483 -0.56 -19.92 -49.80
CA GLY A 483 0.12 -20.46 -51.00
C GLY A 483 1.65 -20.52 -50.97
N SER A 484 2.34 -19.81 -50.07
CA SER A 484 3.82 -19.87 -50.05
C SER A 484 4.33 -21.08 -49.24
N THR A 485 4.79 -22.11 -49.93
CA THR A 485 5.52 -23.26 -49.36
C THR A 485 6.96 -22.89 -49.00
N SER A 486 7.15 -22.12 -47.93
CA SER A 486 8.41 -22.16 -47.18
C SER A 486 8.22 -21.65 -45.76
N PRO A 487 8.26 -22.51 -44.73
CA PRO A 487 8.21 -22.06 -43.35
C PRO A 487 9.61 -21.56 -42.96
N ARG A 488 9.91 -20.27 -43.21
CA ARG A 488 11.02 -19.63 -42.50
C ARG A 488 10.66 -19.57 -41.01
N ARG A 489 11.11 -20.58 -40.27
CA ARG A 489 11.03 -20.63 -38.79
C ARG A 489 11.53 -19.29 -38.23
N PRO A 490 10.73 -18.57 -37.42
CA PRO A 490 11.25 -17.41 -36.70
C PRO A 490 12.40 -17.89 -35.80
N ARG A 491 13.61 -17.34 -36.00
CA ARG A 491 14.77 -17.64 -35.14
C ARG A 491 14.37 -17.35 -33.67
N PRO A 492 14.38 -18.35 -32.78
CA PRO A 492 13.73 -18.26 -31.48
C PRO A 492 14.56 -17.51 -30.40
N GLY A 493 15.48 -16.62 -30.77
CA GLY A 493 16.50 -16.11 -29.83
C GLY A 493 16.79 -14.60 -29.83
N LEU A 494 16.28 -13.81 -30.78
CA LEU A 494 16.71 -12.40 -30.91
C LEU A 494 16.29 -11.48 -29.73
N PRO A 495 15.03 -11.44 -29.28
CA PRO A 495 14.62 -10.52 -28.21
C PRO A 495 15.15 -10.94 -26.83
N GLY A 496 15.22 -12.25 -26.54
CA GLY A 496 15.77 -12.77 -25.28
C GLY A 496 17.27 -12.52 -25.15
N GLY A 497 18.04 -12.65 -26.25
CA GLY A 497 19.46 -12.32 -26.27
C GLY A 497 19.73 -10.83 -26.02
N LEU A 498 18.91 -9.95 -26.58
CA LEU A 498 19.00 -8.50 -26.35
C LEU A 498 18.64 -8.11 -24.91
N CYS A 499 17.65 -8.76 -24.30
CA CYS A 499 17.30 -8.53 -22.89
C CYS A 499 18.40 -9.03 -21.93
N LEU A 500 19.05 -10.15 -22.25
CA LEU A 500 20.18 -10.67 -21.47
C LEU A 500 21.39 -9.71 -21.58
N ALA A 501 21.71 -9.27 -22.79
CA ALA A 501 22.76 -8.27 -23.01
C ALA A 501 22.46 -6.97 -22.25
N ALA A 502 21.22 -6.49 -22.28
CA ALA A 502 20.80 -5.30 -21.54
C ALA A 502 20.97 -5.48 -20.02
N ALA A 503 20.58 -6.63 -19.46
CA ALA A 503 20.73 -6.91 -18.03
C ALA A 503 22.21 -6.95 -17.60
N VAL A 504 23.08 -7.60 -18.39
CA VAL A 504 24.52 -7.66 -18.11
C VAL A 504 25.16 -6.27 -18.19
N LEU A 505 24.84 -5.50 -19.22
CA LEU A 505 25.37 -4.16 -19.42
C LEU A 505 24.88 -3.17 -18.35
N LEU A 506 23.63 -3.33 -17.89
CA LEU A 506 23.06 -2.55 -16.80
C LEU A 506 23.83 -2.78 -15.49
N VAL A 507 24.02 -4.05 -15.11
CA VAL A 507 24.78 -4.41 -13.89
C VAL A 507 26.24 -3.97 -13.99
N ALA A 508 26.88 -4.17 -15.15
CA ALA A 508 28.27 -3.75 -15.37
C ALA A 508 28.44 -2.23 -15.29
N GLY A 509 27.51 -1.47 -15.85
CA GLY A 509 27.50 -0.01 -15.76
C GLY A 509 27.31 0.49 -14.33
N GLU A 510 26.39 -0.12 -13.58
CA GLU A 510 26.16 0.23 -12.18
C GLU A 510 27.40 -0.03 -11.31
N LEU A 511 28.02 -1.21 -11.44
CA LEU A 511 29.24 -1.55 -10.72
C LEU A 511 30.41 -0.61 -11.05
N LEU A 512 30.49 -0.12 -12.29
CA LEU A 512 31.49 0.85 -12.70
C LEU A 512 31.28 2.20 -11.99
N VAL A 513 30.03 2.68 -11.95
CA VAL A 513 29.67 3.93 -11.27
C VAL A 513 29.95 3.83 -9.76
N LEU A 514 29.56 2.73 -9.13
CA LEU A 514 29.82 2.49 -7.71
C LEU A 514 31.31 2.47 -7.40
N ARG A 515 32.13 1.82 -8.24
CA ARG A 515 33.59 1.83 -8.07
C ARG A 515 34.19 3.22 -8.23
N GLN A 516 33.72 3.99 -9.22
CA GLN A 516 34.20 5.36 -9.45
C GLN A 516 33.86 6.28 -8.28
N LEU A 517 32.62 6.21 -7.77
CA LEU A 517 32.18 7.03 -6.64
C LEU A 517 32.86 6.61 -5.33
N ALA A 518 32.93 5.31 -5.03
CA ALA A 518 33.63 4.83 -3.84
C ALA A 518 35.12 5.18 -3.88
N GLY A 519 35.76 5.18 -5.06
CA GLY A 519 37.12 5.67 -5.26
C GLY A 519 37.25 7.16 -4.92
N ARG A 520 36.39 8.00 -5.50
CA ARG A 520 36.39 9.45 -5.22
C ARG A 520 36.12 9.76 -3.75
N VAL A 521 35.19 9.06 -3.12
CA VAL A 521 34.86 9.22 -1.69
C VAL A 521 36.08 8.88 -0.83
N ARG A 522 36.84 7.84 -1.19
CA ARG A 522 38.07 7.47 -0.50
C ARG A 522 39.17 8.53 -0.65
N ASP A 523 39.31 9.08 -1.86
CA ASP A 523 40.32 10.10 -2.16
C ASP A 523 40.06 11.43 -1.45
N LEU A 524 38.82 11.70 -1.00
CA LEU A 524 38.49 12.90 -0.23
C LEU A 524 39.09 12.91 1.19
N GLY A 525 39.49 11.77 1.74
CA GLY A 525 40.15 11.67 3.06
C GLY A 525 39.28 12.05 4.27
N THR A 526 38.05 12.51 4.06
CA THR A 526 37.09 12.95 5.12
C THR A 526 36.13 11.83 5.53
N VAL A 527 36.44 10.58 5.23
CA VAL A 527 35.59 9.43 5.57
C VAL A 527 35.89 9.01 7.02
N PRO A 528 34.90 9.01 7.92
CA PRO A 528 35.04 8.47 9.27
C PRO A 528 35.67 7.07 9.28
N THR A 529 36.61 6.82 10.21
CA THR A 529 37.40 5.58 10.29
C THR A 529 36.59 4.32 10.56
N ASP A 530 35.32 4.46 10.94
CA ASP A 530 34.38 3.38 11.27
C ASP A 530 33.56 2.87 10.07
N ARG A 531 33.63 3.50 8.89
CA ARG A 531 32.83 3.11 7.71
C ARG A 531 33.64 3.02 6.43
N ALA A 532 33.21 2.14 5.52
CA ALA A 532 33.80 2.02 4.21
C ALA A 532 33.27 3.12 3.26
N ALA A 533 34.08 3.52 2.28
CA ALA A 533 33.70 4.53 1.28
C ALA A 533 32.41 4.17 0.51
N GLY A 534 32.11 2.87 0.38
CA GLY A 534 30.90 2.36 -0.25
C GLY A 534 29.62 2.62 0.55
N ASP A 535 29.72 2.81 1.87
CA ASP A 535 28.56 3.03 2.75
C ASP A 535 27.92 4.41 2.57
N TYR A 536 28.57 5.29 1.81
CA TYR A 536 28.12 6.65 1.48
C TYR A 536 27.57 6.78 0.06
N VAL A 537 27.48 5.65 -0.66
CA VAL A 537 26.98 5.58 -2.03
C VAL A 537 25.77 4.65 -2.04
N ASP A 538 24.60 5.18 -2.38
CA ASP A 538 23.35 4.42 -2.39
C ASP A 538 22.82 4.23 -3.81
N VAL A 539 22.26 3.05 -4.06
CA VAL A 539 21.67 2.64 -5.33
C VAL A 539 20.16 2.73 -5.20
N GLY A 540 19.57 3.72 -5.85
CA GLY A 540 18.14 3.90 -5.77
C GLY A 540 17.34 2.81 -6.47
N VAL A 541 16.08 2.70 -6.04
CA VAL A 541 15.17 1.59 -6.32
C VAL A 541 14.90 1.37 -7.82
N GLY A 542 15.06 2.40 -8.66
CA GLY A 542 14.86 2.32 -10.11
C GLY A 542 15.74 1.28 -10.80
N PHE A 543 16.99 1.12 -10.35
CA PHE A 543 17.91 0.08 -10.87
C PHE A 543 17.36 -1.33 -10.62
N TRP A 544 16.92 -1.60 -9.40
CA TRP A 544 16.40 -2.92 -8.99
C TRP A 544 15.11 -3.28 -9.73
N ILE A 545 14.23 -2.30 -9.94
CA ILE A 545 13.00 -2.48 -10.73
C ILE A 545 13.34 -2.84 -12.18
N ALA A 546 14.27 -2.12 -12.82
CA ALA A 546 14.65 -2.38 -14.20
C ALA A 546 15.28 -3.78 -14.37
N LEU A 547 16.16 -4.18 -13.46
CA LEU A 547 16.75 -5.52 -13.44
C LEU A 547 15.68 -6.60 -13.26
N ALA A 548 14.75 -6.42 -12.32
CA ALA A 548 13.66 -7.35 -12.08
C ALA A 548 12.77 -7.53 -13.32
N LEU A 549 12.42 -6.43 -14.01
CA LEU A 549 11.62 -6.49 -15.24
C LEU A 549 12.34 -7.24 -16.37
N LEU A 550 13.66 -7.01 -16.55
CA LEU A 550 14.47 -7.76 -17.51
C LEU A 550 14.52 -9.26 -17.19
N VAL A 551 14.65 -9.62 -15.91
CA VAL A 551 14.60 -11.01 -15.45
C VAL A 551 13.24 -11.65 -15.73
N VAL A 552 12.13 -10.93 -15.51
CA VAL A 552 10.79 -11.41 -15.86
C VAL A 552 10.66 -11.68 -17.36
N VAL A 553 11.16 -10.77 -18.21
CA VAL A 553 11.16 -10.97 -19.68
C VAL A 553 11.96 -12.24 -20.04
N LEU A 554 13.18 -12.38 -19.50
CA LEU A 554 14.04 -13.55 -19.72
C LEU A 554 13.39 -14.86 -19.26
N ALA A 555 12.76 -14.87 -18.08
CA ALA A 555 12.06 -16.03 -17.55
C ALA A 555 10.86 -16.43 -18.41
N THR A 556 10.14 -15.46 -18.99
CA THR A 556 9.05 -15.76 -19.92
C THR A 556 9.55 -16.37 -21.22
N ASP A 557 10.69 -15.90 -21.73
CA ASP A 557 11.31 -16.43 -22.95
C ASP A 557 11.85 -17.85 -22.74
N LEU A 558 12.52 -18.10 -21.60
CA LEU A 558 12.98 -19.44 -21.22
C LEU A 558 11.83 -20.44 -21.09
N ARG A 559 10.71 -20.04 -20.46
CA ARG A 559 9.50 -20.88 -20.36
C ARG A 559 8.90 -21.17 -21.74
N THR A 560 8.97 -20.24 -22.69
CA THR A 560 8.52 -20.51 -24.06
C THR A 560 9.45 -21.46 -24.82
N LEU A 561 10.77 -21.36 -24.61
CA LEU A 561 11.76 -22.27 -25.20
C LEU A 561 11.63 -23.70 -24.65
N LEU A 562 11.43 -23.85 -23.34
CA LEU A 562 11.30 -25.15 -22.68
C LEU A 562 10.02 -25.90 -23.07
N ARG A 563 8.93 -25.17 -23.31
CA ARG A 563 7.65 -25.76 -23.77
C ARG A 563 7.62 -26.11 -25.26
N GLY A 564 8.61 -25.65 -26.04
CA GLY A 564 8.70 -25.89 -27.48
C GLY A 564 9.53 -27.13 -27.87
N ARG A 565 10.12 -27.87 -26.92
CA ARG A 565 10.87 -29.10 -27.22
C ARG A 565 9.92 -30.33 -27.19
N PRO A 566 9.68 -31.02 -28.32
CA PRO A 566 8.95 -32.29 -28.28
C PRO A 566 9.79 -33.36 -27.54
N PRO A 567 9.14 -34.34 -26.88
CA PRO A 567 9.84 -35.40 -26.17
C PRO A 567 10.69 -36.23 -27.15
N ARG A 568 11.96 -36.48 -26.80
CA ARG A 568 12.84 -37.40 -27.53
C ARG A 568 12.20 -38.80 -27.52
N ARG A 569 11.79 -39.31 -28.67
CA ARG A 569 11.40 -40.71 -28.83
C ARG A 569 12.63 -41.59 -28.54
N ARG A 570 12.50 -42.55 -27.62
CA ARG A 570 13.47 -43.65 -27.47
C ARG A 570 13.43 -44.52 -28.72
N PRO A 571 14.56 -45.02 -29.23
CA PRO A 571 14.55 -46.04 -30.27
C PRO A 571 14.11 -47.36 -29.64
N THR A 572 13.02 -47.92 -30.14
CA THR A 572 12.64 -49.32 -29.89
C THR A 572 13.30 -50.18 -30.96
N SER A 573 14.17 -51.10 -30.53
CA SER A 573 14.50 -52.34 -31.25
C SER A 573 13.35 -53.31 -31.16
#